data_AF-A0A1V5KCL6-F1
#
_entry.id   AF-A0A1V5KCL6-F1
#
_cell.length_a   1.000
_cell.length_b   1.000
_cell.length_c   1.000
_cell.angle_alpha   90.00
_cell.angle_beta   90.00
_cell.angle_gamma   90.00
#
_symmetry.space_group_name_H-M   'P 1'
#
loop_
_entity.id
_entity.type
_entity.pdbx_description
1 polymer ?
#
loop_
_entity_poly.entity_id
_entity_poly.type
_entity_poly.pdbx_seq_one_letter_code
_entity_poly.pdbx_strand_id
1 'polypeptide(L)' 'MNARMNRNLKPGTMVVACEDAEPGRIIQTCTFRRNGVDAWSYLVKTAYGTEIWETGELFVPNMEA' A
#
# COMPACT_ATOMS: atom_id res chain seq x y z
N MET A 1 16.27 0.88 6.79
CA MET A 1 15.47 2.00 6.25
C MET A 1 14.12 1.99 6.96
N ASN A 2 13.82 3.01 7.76
CA ASN A 2 12.52 3.14 8.41
C ASN A 2 11.50 3.56 7.34
N ALA A 3 10.84 2.58 6.72
CA ALA A 3 9.63 2.84 5.96
C ALA A 3 8.64 3.49 6.93
N ARG A 4 8.46 4.82 6.85
CA ARG A 4 7.34 5.50 7.49
C ARG A 4 6.11 4.70 7.09
N MET A 5 5.56 3.93 8.02
CA MET A 5 4.49 2.98 7.73
C MET A 5 3.39 3.75 7.01
N ASN A 6 3.16 3.40 5.74
CA ASN A 6 2.20 4.06 4.88
C ASN A 6 0.80 3.62 5.30
N ARG A 7 0.36 4.12 6.46
CA ARG A 7 -0.91 3.80 7.09
C ARG A 7 -1.98 4.69 6.48
N ASN A 8 -3.17 4.13 6.25
CA ASN A 8 -4.35 4.88 5.78
C ASN A 8 -4.15 5.61 4.44
N LEU A 9 -3.45 4.99 3.48
CA LEU A 9 -3.40 5.50 2.12
C LEU A 9 -4.80 5.50 1.49
N LYS A 10 -5.07 6.46 0.61
CA LYS A 10 -6.38 6.67 0.01
C LYS A 10 -6.48 6.01 -1.37
N PRO A 11 -7.68 5.61 -1.80
CA PRO A 11 -7.93 5.30 -3.19
C PRO A 11 -7.45 6.44 -4.09
N GLY A 12 -6.78 6.09 -5.18
CA GLY A 12 -6.14 7.01 -6.11
C GLY A 12 -4.64 7.23 -5.87
N THR A 13 -4.10 6.87 -4.71
CA THR A 13 -2.66 7.00 -4.40
C THR A 13 -1.82 6.05 -5.26
N MET A 14 -0.74 6.58 -5.84
CA MET A 14 0.29 5.79 -6.52
C MET A 14 1.25 5.19 -5.51
N VAL A 15 1.53 3.90 -5.66
CA VAL A 15 2.39 3.10 -4.78
C VAL A 15 3.29 2.21 -5.62
N VAL A 16 4.36 1.72 -5.00
CA VAL A 16 5.30 0.78 -5.60
C VAL A 16 5.50 -0.38 -4.62
N ALA A 17 5.47 -1.61 -5.13
CA ALA A 17 5.75 -2.81 -4.35
C ALA A 17 7.23 -2.85 -3.92
N CYS A 18 7.48 -3.29 -2.70
CA CYS A 18 8.83 -3.36 -2.14
C CYS A 18 9.66 -4.52 -2.72
N GLU A 19 9.01 -5.61 -3.16
CA GLU A 19 9.70 -6.85 -3.57
C GLU A 19 10.31 -6.74 -4.97
N ASP A 20 9.55 -6.22 -5.93
CA ASP A 20 9.88 -6.23 -7.36
C ASP A 20 9.82 -4.85 -8.02
N ALA A 21 9.57 -3.80 -7.23
CA ALA A 21 9.35 -2.44 -7.70
C ALA A 21 8.16 -2.29 -8.69
N GLU A 22 7.16 -3.18 -8.63
CA GLU A 22 5.97 -3.04 -9.46
C GLU A 22 5.18 -1.79 -9.07
N PRO A 23 4.83 -0.91 -10.04
CA PRO A 23 3.98 0.23 -9.78
C PRO A 23 2.50 -0.16 -9.76
N GLY A 24 1.75 0.43 -8.84
CA GLY A 24 0.32 0.23 -8.74
C GLY A 24 -0.43 1.46 -8.26
N ARG A 25 -1.75 1.44 -8.42
CA ARG A 25 -2.65 2.47 -7.89
C ARG A 25 -3.66 1.85 -6.94
N ILE A 26 -3.76 2.40 -5.73
CA ILE A 26 -4.77 1.97 -4.77
C ILE A 26 -6.15 2.29 -5.33
N ILE A 27 -7.04 1.31 -5.36
CA ILE A 27 -8.45 1.49 -5.74
C ILE A 27 -9.39 1.29 -4.56
N GLN A 28 -8.96 0.58 -3.52
CA GLN A 28 -9.70 0.42 -2.28
C GLN A 28 -8.76 0.25 -1.08
N THR A 29 -9.14 0.83 0.05
CA THR A 29 -8.44 0.69 1.33
C THR A 29 -9.27 -0.18 2.25
N CYS A 30 -8.63 -1.20 2.81
CA CYS A 30 -9.22 -2.12 3.77
C CYS A 30 -8.52 -1.95 5.12
N THR A 31 -9.32 -1.91 6.19
CA THR A 31 -8.82 -1.88 7.57
C THR A 31 -9.42 -3.02 8.33
N PHE A 32 -8.57 -3.78 9.02
CA PHE A 32 -9.01 -4.81 9.95
C PHE A 32 -8.19 -4.73 11.24
N ARG A 33 -8.81 -5.17 12.34
CA ARG A 33 -8.18 -5.14 13.66
C ARG A 33 -7.60 -6.52 13.96
N ARG A 34 -6.28 -6.61 14.18
CA ARG A 34 -5.59 -7.85 14.54
C ARG A 34 -4.88 -7.65 15.87
N ASN A 35 -5.24 -8.45 16.89
CA ASN A 35 -4.65 -8.37 18.23
C ASN A 35 -4.65 -6.95 18.85
N GLY A 36 -5.71 -6.18 18.60
CA GLY A 36 -5.85 -4.81 19.11
C GLY A 36 -5.09 -3.73 18.33
N VAL A 37 -4.38 -4.10 17.27
CA VAL A 37 -3.68 -3.17 16.36
C VAL A 37 -4.46 -3.05 15.06
N ASP A 38 -4.61 -1.83 14.57
CA ASP A 38 -5.20 -1.58 13.25
C ASP A 38 -4.16 -1.94 12.17
N ALA A 39 -4.56 -2.84 11.28
CA ALA A 39 -3.81 -3.25 10.11
C ALA A 39 -4.48 -2.71 8.83
N TRP A 40 -3.67 -2.34 7.85
CA TRP A 40 -4.13 -1.82 6.56
C TRP A 40 -3.67 -2.72 5.43
N SER A 41 -4.64 -3.10 4.60
CA SER A 41 -4.43 -3.74 3.32
C SER A 41 -5.06 -2.92 2.20
N TYR A 42 -4.51 -3.02 1.01
CA TYR A 42 -4.83 -2.17 -0.12
C TYR A 42 -5.14 -3.02 -1.34
N LEU A 43 -6.29 -2.78 -1.95
CA LEU A 43 -6.57 -3.31 -3.28
C LEU A 43 -5.87 -2.40 -4.29
N VAL A 44 -4.91 -2.95 -5.02
CA VAL A 44 -4.04 -2.22 -5.92
C VAL A 44 -4.29 -2.68 -7.35
N LYS A 45 -4.54 -1.73 -8.25
CA LYS A 45 -4.58 -1.98 -9.69
C LYS A 45 -3.16 -1.88 -10.24
N THR A 46 -2.69 -2.97 -10.84
CA THR A 46 -1.38 -3.07 -11.48
C THR A 46 -1.52 -3.24 -12.99
N ALA A 47 -0.39 -3.39 -13.70
CA ALA A 47 -0.40 -3.70 -15.13
C ALA A 47 -0.93 -5.12 -15.41
N TYR A 48 -0.70 -6.06 -14.49
CA TYR A 48 -1.07 -7.46 -14.66
C TYR A 48 -2.45 -7.81 -14.10
N GLY A 49 -3.04 -6.95 -13.27
CA GLY A 49 -4.33 -7.27 -12.68
C GLY A 49 -4.72 -6.37 -11.55
N THR A 50 -5.37 -6.98 -10.56
CA THR A 50 -5.70 -6.35 -9.29
C THR A 50 -5.18 -7.27 -8.20
N GLU A 51 -4.48 -6.70 -7.23
CA GLU A 51 -3.80 -7.43 -6.16
C GLU A 51 -4.11 -6.83 -4.80
N ILE A 52 -3.82 -7.58 -3.74
CA ILE A 52 -3.94 -7.10 -2.37
C ILE A 52 -2.52 -6.98 -1.81
N TRP A 53 -2.15 -5.78 -1.40
CA TRP A 53 -0.86 -5.48 -0.78
C TRP A 53 -1.06 -4.97 0.64
N GLU A 54 -0.24 -5.43 1.58
CA GLU A 54 -0.24 -4.99 2.98
C GLU A 54 0.62 -3.73 3.17
N THR A 55 0.40 -2.99 4.26
CA THR A 55 1.10 -1.72 4.54
C THR A 55 2.64 -1.79 4.50
N GLY A 56 3.23 -2.96 4.72
CA GLY A 56 4.68 -3.18 4.70
C GLY A 56 5.24 -3.62 3.33
N GLU A 57 4.37 -3.96 2.39
CA GLU A 57 4.73 -4.49 1.08
C GLU A 57 4.82 -3.40 0.02
N LEU A 58 4.53 -2.14 0.37
CA LEU A 58 4.51 -1.02 -0.55
C LEU A 58 5.03 0.29 0.03
N PHE A 59 5.40 1.20 -0.87
CA PHE A 59 5.75 2.58 -0.52
C PHE A 59 5.22 3.60 -1.51
N VAL A 60 5.09 4.85 -1.07
CA VAL A 60 4.74 5.99 -1.93
C VAL A 60 6.05 6.60 -2.46
N PRO A 61 6.32 6.55 -3.78
CA PRO A 61 7.63 6.91 -4.34
C PRO A 61 8.02 8.40 -4.21
N ASN A 62 7.06 9.29 -3.88
CA ASN A 62 7.27 10.73 -3.78
C ASN A 62 6.97 11.33 -2.39
N MET A 63 7.17 10.58 -1.29
CA MET A 63 7.10 11.17 0.07
C MET A 63 8.37 11.97 0.44
N GLU A 64 8.95 12.69 -0.51
CA GLU A 64 9.96 13.73 -0.29
C GLU A 64 9.40 15.10 -0.68
N ALA A 65 8.96 15.84 0.34
CA ALA A 65 9.18 17.27 0.53
C ALA A 65 9.07 17.58 2.03
#